data_AF-C9SRV5-F1
#
_entry.id   AF-C9SRV5-F1
#
_cell.length_a   1.000
_cell.length_b   1.000
_cell.length_c   1.000
_cell.angle_alpha   90.00
_cell.angle_beta   90.00
_cell.angle_gamma   90.00
#
_symmetry.space_group_name_H-M   'P 1'
#
loop_
_entity.id
_entity.type
_entity.pdbx_description
1 polymer ?
#
loop_
_entity_poly.entity_id
_entity_poly.type
_entity_poly.pdbx_seq_one_letter_code
_entity_poly.pdbx_strand_id
1 'polypeptide(L)'
;MAGEVDGFGAKPVRHSITVASAKALRFGYVVELASIATRDPYHTHVRDISSADHQWPHLRWLADFMNIGTVTARWQEKAAENESGSIAERMLRTNVCLLEYCRDQKPPQCTLYKTRDSLKAGLAGLKPDQILTLHLFVVEDLSRTVIEALGYKFGVEPDFFREHLYAYAWNNPRDPWKDAATLEVDLE
;
A
#
# COMPACT_ATOMS: atom_id res chain seq x y z
N MET A 1 -12.20 -49.89 -57.18
CA MET A 1 -11.17 -49.74 -56.12
C MET A 1 -10.84 -48.26 -56.07
N ALA A 2 -11.46 -47.52 -55.14
CA ALA A 2 -10.79 -46.90 -53.97
C ALA A 2 -9.67 -45.95 -54.44
N GLY A 3 -9.72 -44.62 -54.32
CA GLY A 3 -10.43 -43.73 -53.41
C GLY A 3 -9.39 -43.07 -52.49
N GLU A 4 -8.90 -41.86 -52.82
CA GLU A 4 -7.91 -41.16 -51.98
C GLU A 4 -8.05 -39.62 -52.05
N VAL A 5 -8.66 -39.13 -50.96
CA VAL A 5 -8.60 -37.85 -50.22
C VAL A 5 -8.25 -36.50 -50.88
N ASP A 6 -9.23 -35.59 -50.76
CA ASP A 6 -9.10 -34.14 -50.78
C ASP A 6 -8.36 -33.58 -49.54
N GLY A 7 -7.63 -32.48 -49.78
CA GLY A 7 -7.54 -31.34 -48.87
C GLY A 7 -6.42 -31.36 -47.83
N PHE A 8 -5.45 -30.44 -47.97
CA PHE A 8 -4.95 -29.53 -46.93
C PHE A 8 -3.70 -28.81 -47.48
N GLY A 9 -3.83 -27.51 -47.77
CA GLY A 9 -2.75 -26.68 -48.30
C GLY A 9 -2.76 -25.28 -47.73
N ALA A 10 -2.76 -25.15 -46.40
CA ALA A 10 -2.57 -23.86 -45.73
C ALA A 10 -1.09 -23.48 -45.73
N LYS A 11 -0.75 -22.39 -46.44
CA LYS A 11 0.59 -21.78 -46.39
C LYS A 11 0.80 -21.11 -45.02
N PRO A 12 1.96 -21.29 -44.36
CA PRO A 12 2.25 -20.57 -43.12
C PRO A 12 2.65 -19.13 -43.42
N VAL A 13 1.85 -18.18 -42.95
CA VAL A 13 2.17 -16.74 -42.96
C VAL A 13 3.21 -16.49 -41.86
N ARG A 14 4.46 -16.26 -42.27
CA ARG A 14 5.52 -15.78 -41.38
C ARG A 14 5.17 -14.38 -40.90
N HIS A 15 4.67 -14.27 -39.67
CA HIS A 15 4.63 -13.00 -38.96
C HIS A 15 5.97 -12.84 -38.24
N SER A 16 6.81 -11.96 -38.78
CA SER A 16 7.94 -11.38 -38.05
C SER A 16 7.39 -10.59 -36.86
N ILE A 17 7.53 -11.14 -35.65
CA ILE A 17 7.26 -10.43 -34.41
C ILE A 17 8.43 -9.48 -34.17
N THR A 18 8.27 -8.24 -34.63
CA THR A 18 9.19 -7.15 -34.33
C THR A 18 9.08 -6.82 -32.84
N VAL A 19 10.20 -6.91 -32.13
CA VAL A 19 10.37 -6.57 -30.72
C VAL A 19 10.17 -5.06 -30.55
N ALA A 20 8.92 -4.65 -30.34
CA ALA A 20 8.55 -3.27 -30.04
C ALA A 20 7.35 -3.22 -29.09
N SER A 21 7.40 -3.96 -27.98
CA SER A 21 6.33 -3.90 -26.97
C SER A 21 6.87 -4.15 -25.55
N ALA A 22 7.78 -3.29 -25.10
CA ALA A 22 8.16 -3.19 -23.69
C ALA A 22 8.09 -1.74 -23.17
N LYS A 23 8.11 -0.74 -24.05
CA LYS A 23 8.03 0.68 -23.67
C LYS A 23 6.60 1.19 -23.51
N ALA A 24 5.63 0.62 -24.22
CA ALA A 24 4.23 1.07 -24.18
C ALA A 24 3.48 0.60 -22.91
N LEU A 25 3.87 -0.53 -22.32
CA LEU A 25 3.30 -1.04 -21.07
C LEU A 25 3.66 -0.18 -19.85
N ARG A 26 4.77 0.58 -19.90
CA ARG A 26 5.13 1.56 -18.87
C ARG A 26 4.22 2.80 -18.86
N PHE A 27 3.58 3.15 -19.98
CA PHE A 27 2.77 4.37 -20.06
C PHE A 27 1.28 4.10 -19.77
N GLY A 28 0.72 2.97 -20.22
CA GLY A 28 -0.69 2.64 -19.95
C GLY A 28 -0.99 2.43 -18.45
N TYR A 29 -0.12 1.71 -17.74
CA TYR A 29 -0.29 1.43 -16.31
C TYR A 29 -0.05 2.65 -15.40
N VAL A 30 0.83 3.56 -15.81
CA VAL A 30 1.08 4.81 -15.07
C VAL A 30 -0.13 5.74 -15.17
N VAL A 31 -0.89 5.72 -16.27
CA VAL A 31 -2.09 6.55 -16.43
C VAL A 31 -3.25 6.05 -15.55
N GLU A 32 -3.41 4.74 -15.39
CA GLU A 32 -4.48 4.18 -14.54
C GLU A 32 -4.15 4.32 -13.04
N LEU A 33 -2.88 4.21 -12.63
CA LEU A 33 -2.43 4.53 -11.28
C LEU A 33 -2.44 6.05 -10.99
N ALA A 34 -2.20 6.89 -11.99
CA ALA A 34 -2.31 8.35 -11.87
C ALA A 34 -3.77 8.81 -11.69
N SER A 35 -4.75 8.08 -12.23
CA SER A 35 -6.17 8.33 -11.96
C SER A 35 -6.55 8.07 -10.49
N ILE A 36 -5.87 7.13 -9.83
CA ILE A 36 -6.03 6.86 -8.38
C ILE A 36 -5.28 7.92 -7.54
N ALA A 37 -4.23 8.54 -8.08
CA ALA A 37 -3.46 9.56 -7.38
C ALA A 37 -4.30 10.82 -7.01
N THR A 38 -5.45 11.06 -7.66
CA THR A 38 -6.37 12.14 -7.26
C THR A 38 -7.38 11.73 -6.17
N ARG A 39 -7.41 10.47 -5.73
CA ARG A 39 -8.40 9.94 -4.76
C ARG A 39 -7.86 9.70 -3.35
N ASP A 40 -6.56 9.89 -3.14
CA ASP A 40 -5.86 9.61 -1.88
C ASP A 40 -5.03 10.84 -1.46
N PRO A 41 -5.68 11.86 -0.86
CA PRO A 41 -5.04 13.11 -0.45
C PRO A 41 -3.92 12.92 0.57
N TYR A 42 -4.03 11.95 1.49
CA TYR A 42 -3.00 11.75 2.51
C TYR A 42 -1.73 11.16 1.89
N HIS A 43 -1.86 10.17 1.03
CA HIS A 43 -0.75 9.64 0.25
C HIS A 43 -0.07 10.70 -0.62
N THR A 44 -0.87 11.57 -1.25
CA THR A 44 -0.34 12.70 -2.04
C THR A 44 0.49 13.61 -1.17
N HIS A 45 -0.02 13.97 0.02
CA HIS A 45 0.72 14.75 0.99
C HIS A 45 2.03 14.08 1.43
N VAL A 46 2.00 12.78 1.77
CA VAL A 46 3.20 12.00 2.14
C VAL A 46 4.25 12.00 1.02
N ARG A 47 3.82 11.86 -0.24
CA ARG A 47 4.73 11.91 -1.39
C ARG A 47 5.36 13.28 -1.55
N ASP A 48 4.59 14.35 -1.37
CA ASP A 48 5.06 15.70 -1.61
C ASP A 48 6.10 16.10 -0.54
N ILE A 49 5.85 15.82 0.74
CA ILE A 49 6.78 16.12 1.85
C ILE A 49 8.03 15.23 1.88
N SER A 50 7.97 14.05 1.25
CA SER A 50 9.09 13.09 1.17
C SER A 50 9.96 13.26 -0.07
N SER A 51 9.59 14.17 -0.97
CA SER A 51 10.38 14.45 -2.17
C SER A 51 11.75 15.03 -1.80
N ALA A 52 12.75 14.84 -2.68
CA ALA A 52 14.14 15.17 -2.41
C ALA A 52 14.39 16.67 -2.11
N ASP A 53 13.45 17.53 -2.50
CA ASP A 53 13.52 18.97 -2.30
C ASP A 53 12.87 19.42 -0.97
N HIS A 54 12.33 18.48 -0.17
CA HIS A 54 11.58 18.77 1.07
C HIS A 54 12.27 18.24 2.33
N GLN A 55 11.72 18.63 3.48
CA GLN A 55 12.35 18.51 4.80
C GLN A 55 12.47 17.06 5.29
N TRP A 56 11.67 16.11 4.80
CA TRP A 56 11.48 14.78 5.42
C TRP A 56 11.82 13.61 4.47
N PRO A 57 13.09 13.49 4.01
CA PRO A 57 13.52 12.45 3.07
C PRO A 57 13.36 11.02 3.62
N HIS A 58 13.35 10.85 4.95
CA HIS A 58 13.15 9.57 5.62
C HIS A 58 11.75 8.97 5.36
N LEU A 59 10.77 9.80 5.01
CA LEU A 59 9.42 9.36 4.65
C LEU A 59 9.31 8.79 3.23
N ARG A 60 10.36 8.90 2.41
CA ARG A 60 10.34 8.41 1.03
C ARG A 60 10.00 6.92 0.97
N TRP A 61 10.46 6.15 1.95
CA TRP A 61 10.16 4.73 2.08
C TRP A 61 8.68 4.44 2.33
N LEU A 62 8.02 5.27 3.16
CA LEU A 62 6.59 5.18 3.38
C LEU A 62 5.84 5.52 2.09
N ALA A 63 6.25 6.57 1.38
CA ALA A 63 5.65 6.95 0.10
C ALA A 63 5.79 5.82 -0.94
N ASP A 64 6.95 5.21 -1.06
CA ASP A 64 7.19 4.06 -1.93
C ASP A 64 6.34 2.84 -1.50
N PHE A 65 6.26 2.57 -0.20
CA PHE A 65 5.40 1.50 0.34
C PHE A 65 3.92 1.74 0.00
N MET A 66 3.42 2.96 0.13
CA MET A 66 2.04 3.31 -0.23
C MET A 66 1.78 3.22 -1.74
N ASN A 67 2.81 3.37 -2.59
CA ASN A 67 2.69 3.18 -4.03
C ASN A 67 2.72 1.71 -4.46
N ILE A 68 3.50 0.88 -3.77
CA ILE A 68 3.91 -0.44 -4.23
C ILE A 68 3.28 -1.57 -3.38
N GLY A 69 2.85 -1.28 -2.16
CA GLY A 69 2.25 -2.23 -1.21
C GLY A 69 3.24 -3.19 -0.54
N THR A 70 4.55 -2.99 -0.74
CA THR A 70 5.63 -3.81 -0.17
C THR A 70 6.96 -3.04 -0.15
N VAL A 71 7.99 -3.64 0.45
CA VAL A 71 9.38 -3.15 0.41
C VAL A 71 9.89 -3.17 -1.04
N THR A 72 10.51 -2.08 -1.50
CA THR A 72 11.05 -1.91 -2.86
C THR A 72 12.06 -2.99 -3.26
N ALA A 73 12.90 -3.48 -2.33
CA ALA A 73 13.83 -4.58 -2.61
C ALA A 73 13.11 -5.87 -3.04
N ARG A 74 12.02 -6.23 -2.34
CA ARG A 74 11.19 -7.39 -2.70
C ARG A 74 10.43 -7.18 -4.01
N TRP A 75 10.11 -5.93 -4.34
CA TRP A 75 9.46 -5.60 -5.60
C TRP A 75 10.37 -5.87 -6.81
N GLN A 76 11.64 -5.48 -6.74
CA GLN A 76 12.58 -5.65 -7.87
C GLN A 76 12.85 -7.12 -8.19
N GLU A 77 12.85 -7.99 -7.19
CA GLU A 77 13.03 -9.44 -7.36
C GLU A 77 11.79 -10.12 -7.97
N LYS A 78 10.58 -9.60 -7.69
CA LYS A 78 9.31 -10.27 -8.01
C LYS A 78 8.57 -9.72 -9.22
N ALA A 79 8.95 -8.56 -9.75
CA ALA A 79 8.34 -7.94 -10.93
C ALA A 79 8.44 -8.78 -12.23
N ALA A 80 9.17 -9.89 -12.20
CA ALA A 80 9.34 -10.81 -13.33
C ALA A 80 8.22 -11.89 -13.45
N GLU A 81 7.41 -12.10 -12.41
CA GLU A 81 6.35 -13.12 -12.38
C GLU A 81 4.98 -12.46 -12.22
N ASN A 82 3.89 -13.12 -12.67
CA ASN A 82 2.51 -12.60 -12.78
C ASN A 82 1.87 -12.17 -11.44
N GLU A 83 2.41 -11.14 -10.76
CA GLU A 83 2.04 -10.71 -9.41
C GLU A 83 1.15 -9.45 -9.38
N SER A 84 0.75 -8.88 -10.52
CA SER A 84 -0.06 -7.65 -10.59
C SER A 84 -1.34 -7.73 -9.73
N GLY A 85 -1.98 -8.89 -9.69
CA GLY A 85 -3.15 -9.14 -8.84
C GLY A 85 -2.83 -9.25 -7.34
N SER A 86 -1.64 -9.79 -6.99
CA SER A 86 -1.19 -9.88 -5.59
C SER A 86 -0.85 -8.50 -5.02
N ILE A 87 -0.28 -7.61 -5.83
CA ILE A 87 0.09 -6.26 -5.43
C ILE A 87 -1.16 -5.40 -5.19
N ALA A 88 -2.10 -5.41 -6.15
CA ALA A 88 -3.34 -4.69 -6.01
C ALA A 88 -4.14 -5.17 -4.79
N GLU A 89 -4.16 -6.49 -4.54
CA GLU A 89 -4.75 -7.05 -3.32
C GLU A 89 -4.09 -6.50 -2.06
N ARG A 90 -2.76 -6.52 -1.95
CA ARG A 90 -2.05 -6.00 -0.77
C ARG A 90 -2.29 -4.51 -0.52
N MET A 91 -2.32 -3.70 -1.58
CA MET A 91 -2.59 -2.26 -1.46
C MET A 91 -4.02 -1.95 -0.99
N LEU A 92 -4.97 -2.82 -1.35
CA LEU A 92 -6.39 -2.68 -1.04
C LEU A 92 -6.82 -3.45 0.21
N ARG A 93 -5.98 -4.37 0.69
CA ARG A 93 -6.26 -5.20 1.86
C ARG A 93 -6.66 -4.32 3.03
N THR A 94 -7.82 -4.61 3.58
CA THR A 94 -8.38 -3.87 4.71
C THR A 94 -8.81 -4.89 5.73
N ASN A 95 -8.19 -4.87 6.90
CA ASN A 95 -8.58 -5.71 8.02
C ASN A 95 -8.40 -4.90 9.31
N VAL A 96 -9.48 -4.24 9.72
CA VAL A 96 -9.51 -3.33 10.87
C VAL A 96 -10.72 -3.67 11.73
N CYS A 97 -10.54 -3.98 13.02
CA CYS A 97 -11.64 -3.98 13.99
C CYS A 97 -11.61 -2.67 14.78
N LEU A 98 -12.74 -1.99 14.85
CA LEU A 98 -13.01 -0.92 15.79
C LEU A 98 -13.65 -1.51 17.03
N LEU A 99 -13.00 -1.34 18.18
CA LEU A 99 -13.54 -1.65 19.49
C LEU A 99 -14.02 -0.36 20.15
N GLU A 100 -15.31 -0.30 20.44
CA GLU A 100 -15.96 0.82 21.11
C GLU A 100 -16.18 0.45 22.58
N TYR A 101 -15.47 1.16 23.47
CA TYR A 101 -15.60 1.00 24.91
C TYR A 101 -16.57 2.06 25.44
N CYS A 102 -17.72 1.59 25.94
CA CYS A 102 -18.73 2.42 26.60
C CYS A 102 -18.68 2.18 28.12
N ARG A 103 -18.98 3.20 28.94
CA ARG A 103 -18.84 3.11 30.41
C ARG A 103 -19.51 1.89 31.02
N ASP A 104 -20.70 1.57 30.53
CA ASP A 104 -21.58 0.58 31.14
C ASP A 104 -21.75 -0.70 30.31
N GLN A 105 -21.01 -0.84 29.19
CA GLN A 105 -21.13 -1.99 28.29
C GLN A 105 -19.87 -2.85 28.31
N LYS A 106 -20.04 -4.13 28.66
CA LYS A 106 -19.00 -5.17 28.58
C LYS A 106 -19.61 -6.45 28.01
N PRO A 107 -19.00 -7.10 26.99
CA PRO A 107 -17.75 -6.74 26.31
C PRO A 107 -17.90 -5.49 25.41
N PRO A 108 -16.80 -4.86 24.97
CA PRO A 108 -16.85 -3.75 24.02
C PRO A 108 -17.47 -4.18 22.69
N GLN A 109 -18.10 -3.24 22.00
CA GLN A 109 -18.66 -3.50 20.67
C GLN A 109 -17.50 -3.57 19.65
N CYS A 110 -17.38 -4.68 18.90
CA CYS A 110 -16.44 -4.79 17.77
C CYS A 110 -17.18 -4.63 16.45
N THR A 111 -16.70 -3.70 15.63
CA THR A 111 -17.11 -3.54 14.24
C THR A 111 -15.93 -3.86 13.34
N LEU A 112 -16.08 -4.84 12.45
CA LEU A 112 -15.02 -5.28 11.54
C LEU A 112 -15.17 -4.65 10.15
N TYR A 113 -14.09 -4.06 9.65
CA TYR A 113 -13.98 -3.50 8.31
C TYR A 113 -13.05 -4.37 7.47
N LYS A 114 -13.62 -4.97 6.42
CA LYS A 114 -12.89 -5.83 5.46
C LYS A 114 -12.66 -5.17 4.10
N THR A 115 -13.23 -3.97 3.88
CA THR A 115 -13.17 -3.28 2.60
C THR A 115 -12.89 -1.80 2.80
N ARG A 116 -12.25 -1.17 1.80
CA ARG A 116 -12.01 0.28 1.76
C ARG A 116 -13.26 1.09 2.05
N ASP A 117 -14.36 0.75 1.39
CA ASP A 117 -15.59 1.54 1.45
C ASP A 117 -16.28 1.39 2.81
N SER A 118 -16.29 0.19 3.40
CA SER A 118 -16.83 -0.03 4.75
C SER A 118 -16.01 0.73 5.81
N LEU A 119 -14.68 0.75 5.67
CA LEU A 119 -13.81 1.52 6.56
C LEU A 119 -14.07 3.03 6.42
N LYS A 120 -14.08 3.57 5.19
CA LYS A 120 -14.34 5.00 4.95
C LYS A 120 -15.71 5.43 5.47
N ALA A 121 -16.75 4.64 5.22
CA ALA A 121 -18.10 4.91 5.72
C ALA A 121 -18.15 4.84 7.26
N GLY A 122 -17.51 3.84 7.87
CA GLY A 122 -17.39 3.71 9.33
C GLY A 122 -16.71 4.93 9.96
N LEU A 123 -15.56 5.34 9.42
CA LEU A 123 -14.82 6.51 9.88
C LEU A 123 -15.58 7.83 9.70
N ALA A 124 -16.36 7.97 8.62
CA ALA A 124 -17.21 9.14 8.41
C ALA A 124 -18.39 9.18 9.40
N GLY A 125 -18.90 8.01 9.80
CA GLY A 125 -20.00 7.86 10.76
C GLY A 125 -19.61 8.06 12.23
N LEU A 126 -18.31 8.09 12.55
CA LEU A 126 -17.84 8.33 13.92
C LEU A 126 -18.31 9.70 14.42
N LYS A 127 -19.13 9.67 15.46
CA LYS A 127 -19.59 10.84 16.19
C LYS A 127 -19.20 10.70 17.66
N PRO A 128 -18.89 11.80 18.34
CA PRO A 128 -18.75 11.76 19.79
C PRO A 128 -20.10 11.38 20.40
N ASP A 129 -20.13 10.28 21.13
CA ASP A 129 -21.24 9.86 21.98
C ASP A 129 -20.87 10.11 23.44
N GLN A 130 -21.83 10.48 24.28
CA GLN A 130 -21.61 10.77 25.70
C GLN A 130 -21.28 9.50 26.51
N ILE A 131 -21.73 8.33 26.04
CA ILE A 131 -21.52 7.04 26.72
C ILE A 131 -20.18 6.40 26.30
N LEU A 132 -19.71 6.74 25.10
CA LEU A 132 -18.46 6.28 24.54
C LEU A 132 -17.27 6.87 25.30
N THR A 133 -16.37 6.01 25.73
CA THR A 133 -15.16 6.39 26.47
C THR A 133 -13.91 6.32 25.59
N LEU A 134 -13.80 5.29 24.74
CA LEU A 134 -12.62 5.06 23.91
C LEU A 134 -12.97 4.34 22.61
N HIS A 135 -12.38 4.80 21.52
CA HIS A 135 -12.25 4.05 20.27
C HIS A 135 -10.85 3.42 20.20
N LEU A 136 -10.80 2.09 20.07
CA LEU A 136 -9.56 1.36 19.82
C LEU A 136 -9.63 0.73 18.44
N PHE A 137 -8.73 1.13 17.55
CA PHE A 137 -8.57 0.51 16.23
C PHE A 137 -7.49 -0.57 16.30
N VAL A 138 -7.87 -1.81 16.02
CA VAL A 138 -6.93 -2.93 15.86
C VAL A 138 -6.76 -3.19 14.37
N VAL A 139 -5.53 -3.02 13.89
CA VAL A 139 -5.17 -3.16 12.48
C VAL A 139 -4.21 -4.34 12.33
N GLU A 140 -4.58 -5.34 11.54
CA GLU A 140 -3.76 -6.56 11.37
C GLU A 140 -2.67 -6.39 10.29
N ASP A 141 -2.95 -5.61 9.25
CA ASP A 141 -2.02 -5.33 8.14
C ASP A 141 -2.10 -3.85 7.74
N LEU A 142 -0.95 -3.16 7.71
CA LEU A 142 -0.87 -1.82 7.13
C LEU A 142 -0.82 -1.91 5.60
N SER A 143 -1.86 -1.39 4.96
CA SER A 143 -1.93 -1.18 3.51
C SER A 143 -2.03 0.30 3.20
N ARG A 144 -1.79 0.67 1.93
CA ARG A 144 -2.08 2.03 1.44
C ARG A 144 -3.49 2.48 1.84
N THR A 145 -4.48 1.59 1.67
CA THR A 145 -5.88 1.90 1.96
C THR A 145 -6.12 2.24 3.42
N VAL A 146 -5.51 1.49 4.34
CA VAL A 146 -5.66 1.73 5.79
C VAL A 146 -4.92 2.98 6.21
N ILE A 147 -3.68 3.15 5.76
CA ILE A 147 -2.86 4.34 6.04
C ILE A 147 -3.57 5.60 5.54
N GLU A 148 -4.07 5.57 4.31
CA GLU A 148 -4.84 6.68 3.73
C GLU A 148 -6.08 7.01 4.57
N ALA A 149 -6.90 6.02 4.89
CA ALA A 149 -8.16 6.23 5.57
C ALA A 149 -7.97 6.78 7.00
N LEU A 150 -7.06 6.19 7.77
CA LEU A 150 -6.79 6.59 9.15
C LEU A 150 -5.98 7.89 9.21
N GLY A 151 -4.93 7.98 8.40
CA GLY A 151 -4.07 9.16 8.30
C GLY A 151 -4.86 10.41 7.92
N TYR A 152 -5.71 10.31 6.90
CA TYR A 152 -6.57 11.41 6.49
C TYR A 152 -7.62 11.77 7.55
N LYS A 153 -8.30 10.78 8.15
CA LYS A 153 -9.40 11.04 9.09
C LYS A 153 -8.92 11.69 10.39
N PHE A 154 -7.80 11.22 10.93
CA PHE A 154 -7.30 11.65 12.24
C PHE A 154 -6.13 12.63 12.15
N GLY A 155 -5.64 12.96 10.95
CA GLY A 155 -4.48 13.83 10.79
C GLY A 155 -3.21 13.21 11.38
N VAL A 156 -3.08 11.89 11.30
CA VAL A 156 -1.94 11.17 11.87
C VAL A 156 -0.66 11.59 11.14
N GLU A 157 0.41 11.85 11.88
CA GLU A 157 1.70 12.16 11.27
C GLU A 157 2.24 10.96 10.49
N PRO A 158 2.80 11.14 9.28
CA PRO A 158 3.29 10.02 8.48
C PRO A 158 4.36 9.18 9.17
N ASP A 159 5.20 9.78 10.01
CA ASP A 159 6.25 9.05 10.74
C ASP A 159 5.69 7.96 11.65
N PHE A 160 4.50 8.17 12.22
CA PHE A 160 3.81 7.13 12.98
C PHE A 160 3.64 5.85 12.16
N PHE A 161 3.17 5.94 10.92
CA PHE A 161 3.01 4.75 10.07
C PHE A 161 4.35 4.16 9.64
N ARG A 162 5.35 5.02 9.37
CA ARG A 162 6.71 4.59 9.02
C ARG A 162 7.30 3.70 10.11
N GLU A 163 7.15 4.05 11.38
CA GLU A 163 7.71 3.28 12.50
C GLU A 163 7.15 1.86 12.61
N HIS A 164 5.91 1.64 12.17
CA HIS A 164 5.26 0.32 12.15
C HIS A 164 5.70 -0.54 10.96
N LEU A 165 6.27 0.08 9.93
CA LEU A 165 6.92 -0.62 8.83
C LEU A 165 8.33 -0.99 9.30
N TYR A 166 8.45 -2.12 10.02
CA TYR A 166 9.74 -2.63 10.48
C TYR A 166 10.29 -3.66 9.49
N ALA A 167 11.34 -3.30 8.77
CA ALA A 167 12.13 -4.22 7.96
C ALA A 167 13.59 -3.78 8.02
N TYR A 168 14.48 -4.76 8.04
CA TYR A 168 15.93 -4.55 8.06
C TYR A 168 16.43 -3.63 6.92
N ALA A 169 15.74 -3.63 5.77
CA ALA A 169 16.01 -2.72 4.66
C ALA A 169 15.69 -1.24 4.95
N TRP A 170 14.83 -0.97 5.93
CA TRP A 170 14.39 0.38 6.33
C TRP A 170 15.16 0.95 7.52
N ASN A 171 16.11 0.19 8.08
CA ASN A 171 16.89 0.56 9.26
C ASN A 171 18.40 0.47 9.00
N ASN A 172 18.85 0.77 7.78
CA ASN A 172 20.26 0.75 7.43
C ASN A 172 21.02 1.81 8.27
N PRO A 173 21.99 1.42 9.11
CA PRO A 173 22.73 2.36 9.95
C PRO A 173 23.61 3.36 9.17
N ARG A 174 23.74 3.19 7.85
CA ARG A 174 24.42 4.15 6.96
C ARG A 174 23.49 5.25 6.43
N ASP A 175 22.20 5.19 6.73
CA ASP A 175 21.23 6.17 6.23
C ASP A 175 21.43 7.53 6.93
N PRO A 176 21.62 8.64 6.18
CA PRO A 176 21.91 9.97 6.75
C PRO A 176 20.85 10.53 7.71
N TRP A 177 19.65 9.98 7.69
CA TRP A 177 18.50 10.41 8.49
C TRP A 177 18.23 9.50 9.69
N LYS A 178 19.09 8.52 9.95
CA LYS A 178 18.96 7.69 11.14
C LYS A 178 19.54 8.43 12.33
N ASP A 179 18.73 8.65 13.36
CA ASP A 179 19.24 9.15 14.64
C ASP A 179 20.32 8.19 15.13
N ALA A 180 21.51 8.73 15.41
CA ALA A 180 22.56 7.97 16.05
C ALA A 180 21.97 7.44 17.36
N ALA A 181 21.96 6.12 17.55
CA ALA A 181 21.54 5.56 18.83
C ALA A 181 22.47 6.15 19.89
N THR A 182 21.94 7.07 20.71
CA THR A 182 22.63 7.62 21.86
C THR A 182 22.65 6.53 22.93
N LEU A 183 23.48 5.52 22.70
CA LEU A 183 23.90 4.59 23.74
C LEU A 183 24.96 5.34 24.55
N GLU A 184 24.50 6.07 25.57
CA GLU A 184 25.35 6.36 26.72
C GLU A 184 25.65 5.01 27.38
N VAL A 185 26.80 4.45 27.01
CA VAL A 185 27.38 3.34 27.75
C VAL A 185 28.05 3.99 28.94
N ASP A 186 27.37 4.00 30.09
CA ASP A 186 28.02 4.32 31.35
C ASP A 186 29.14 3.29 31.57
N LEU A 187 30.37 3.72 31.31
CA LEU A 187 31.56 2.96 31.65
C LEU A 187 31.79 3.15 33.15
N GLU A 188 31.31 2.21 33.96
CA GLU A 188 31.79 1.98 35.32
C GLU A 188 33.23 1.45 35.35
#